data_AF-A0A1H9QCD6-F1
#
_entry.id   AF-A0A1H9QCD6-F1
#
_cell.length_a   1.000
_cell.length_b   1.000
_cell.length_c   1.000
_cell.angle_alpha   90.00
_cell.angle_beta   90.00
_cell.angle_gamma   90.00
#
_symmetry.space_group_name_H-M   'P 1'
#
loop_
_entity.id
_entity.type
_entity.pdbx_description
1 polymer ?
#
loop_
_entity_poly.entity_id
_entity_poly.type
_entity_poly.pdbx_seq_one_letter_code
_entity_poly.pdbx_strand_id
1 'polypeptide(L)'
;MNDGRPLRTQLTPVPGFSLKAIEQWARSCLAPGCTVLCDGLTCFAAVTAAGCLHQRTVIAGRKPRDLPEFQWVNTVLGNLKTSLAGSYPAFNFRKYAARYLGAFAYRFNRRFDLRTLPARLLVAVARCPPHPLRVIRGG
;
A
#
# COMPACT_ATOMS: atom_id res chain seq x y z
N MET A 1 22.65 -10.78 3.07
CA MET A 1 22.46 -9.41 3.60
C MET A 1 21.12 -8.89 3.10
N ASN A 2 20.30 -8.28 3.96
CA ASN A 2 19.07 -7.61 3.55
C ASN A 2 19.47 -6.17 3.25
N ASP A 3 19.48 -5.76 1.97
CA ASP A 3 19.96 -4.43 1.52
C ASP A 3 19.05 -3.25 1.96
N GLY A 4 18.35 -3.37 3.08
CA GLY A 4 17.38 -2.39 3.59
C GLY A 4 16.12 -2.23 2.73
N ARG A 5 15.99 -2.98 1.62
CA ARG A 5 14.87 -2.85 0.68
C ARG A 5 13.55 -3.38 1.26
N PRO A 6 12.41 -2.74 0.96
CA PRO A 6 11.11 -3.08 1.51
C PRO A 6 10.69 -4.49 1.08
N LEU A 7 10.34 -5.37 2.01
CA LEU A 7 9.94 -6.74 1.66
C LEU A 7 8.54 -6.77 1.05
N ARG A 8 7.62 -5.99 1.62
CA ARG A 8 6.22 -5.93 1.23
C ARG A 8 5.72 -4.48 1.14
N THR A 9 4.61 -4.32 0.44
CA THR A 9 3.82 -3.08 0.39
C THR A 9 2.36 -3.42 0.69
N GLN A 10 1.68 -2.49 1.37
CA GLN A 10 0.25 -2.51 1.59
C GLN A 10 -0.33 -1.20 1.08
N LEU A 11 -1.32 -1.31 0.18
CA LEU A 11 -1.92 -0.17 -0.51
C LEU A 11 -3.43 -0.29 -0.43
N THR A 12 -4.08 0.67 0.23
CA THR A 12 -5.52 0.65 0.46
C THR A 12 -6.10 2.02 0.09
N PRO A 13 -7.16 2.07 -0.73
CA PRO A 13 -7.93 3.31 -0.85
C PRO A 13 -8.56 3.63 0.50
N VAL A 14 -8.22 4.79 1.05
CA VAL A 14 -8.85 5.31 2.28
C VAL A 14 -9.87 6.38 1.92
N PRO A 15 -10.98 6.53 2.68
CA PRO A 15 -12.00 7.54 2.40
C PRO A 15 -11.47 8.97 2.55
N GLY A 16 -10.39 9.17 3.30
CA GLY A 16 -9.68 10.42 3.44
C GLY A 16 -8.52 10.31 4.44
N PHE A 17 -7.72 11.36 4.52
CA PHE A 17 -6.59 11.46 5.46
C PHE A 17 -7.06 12.00 6.83
N SER A 18 -8.01 11.31 7.46
CA SER A 18 -8.53 11.65 8.78
C SER A 18 -8.00 10.70 9.85
N LEU A 19 -7.95 11.15 11.11
CA LEU A 19 -7.53 10.31 12.25
C LEU A 19 -8.35 9.00 12.30
N LYS A 20 -9.68 9.09 12.18
CA LYS A 20 -10.58 7.93 12.20
C LYS A 20 -10.28 6.94 11.08
N ALA A 21 -10.05 7.41 9.85
CA ALA A 21 -9.76 6.55 8.72
C ALA A 21 -8.40 5.84 8.87
N ILE A 22 -7.38 6.57 9.35
CA ILE A 22 -6.05 6.01 9.56
C ILE A 22 -6.02 5.03 10.74
N GLU A 23 -6.73 5.32 11.84
CA GLU A 23 -6.84 4.36 12.96
C GLU A 23 -7.46 3.04 12.49
N GLN A 24 -8.60 3.11 11.80
CA GLN A 24 -9.29 1.92 11.31
C GLN A 24 -8.41 1.13 10.34
N TRP A 25 -7.72 1.83 9.43
CA TRP A 25 -6.76 1.21 8.53
C TRP A 25 -5.62 0.52 9.30
N ALA A 26 -5.02 1.21 10.28
CA ALA A 26 -3.93 0.70 11.09
C ALA A 26 -4.33 -0.57 11.84
N ARG A 27 -5.49 -0.58 12.52
CA ARG A 27 -6.01 -1.78 13.22
C ARG A 27 -6.18 -2.98 12.29
N SER A 28 -6.53 -2.75 11.03
CA SER A 28 -6.77 -3.81 10.05
C SER A 28 -5.50 -4.35 9.37
N CYS A 29 -4.47 -3.51 9.27
CA CYS A 29 -3.31 -3.76 8.41
C CYS A 29 -1.98 -3.91 9.17
N LEU A 30 -1.91 -3.41 10.40
CA LEU A 30 -0.70 -3.36 11.20
C LEU A 30 -0.85 -4.22 12.44
N ALA A 31 0.23 -4.92 12.81
CA ALA A 31 0.28 -5.63 14.08
C ALA A 31 0.51 -4.62 15.22
N PRO A 32 -0.19 -4.75 16.37
CA PRO A 32 0.14 -3.99 17.56
C PRO A 32 1.62 -4.15 17.94
N GLY A 33 2.23 -3.08 18.44
CA GLY A 33 3.65 -3.02 18.78
C GLY A 33 4.59 -2.75 17.60
N CYS A 34 4.11 -2.70 16.35
CA CYS A 34 4.98 -2.35 15.23
C CYS A 34 5.33 -0.85 15.22
N THR A 35 6.50 -0.53 14.66
CA THR A 35 6.97 0.85 14.50
C THR A 35 6.56 1.41 13.15
N VAL A 36 5.86 2.54 13.17
CA VAL A 36 5.42 3.28 11.99
C VAL A 36 6.27 4.53 11.85
N LEU A 37 7.07 4.59 10.79
CA LEU A 37 7.82 5.78 10.39
C LEU A 37 7.00 6.59 9.39
N CYS A 38 6.78 7.89 9.62
CA CYS A 38 6.04 8.75 8.70
C CYS A 38 6.62 10.16 8.56
N ASP A 39 6.26 10.85 7.47
CA ASP A 39 6.70 12.20 7.08
C ASP A 39 6.08 13.33 7.92
N GLY A 40 5.20 12.96 8.85
CA GLY A 40 4.63 13.87 9.83
C GLY A 40 3.32 14.53 9.45
N LEU A 41 2.56 13.95 8.52
CA LEU A 41 1.15 14.27 8.38
C LEU A 41 0.40 13.95 9.70
N THR A 42 -0.39 14.91 10.19
CA THR A 42 -1.00 14.86 11.54
C THR A 42 -1.90 13.65 11.76
N CYS A 43 -2.61 13.20 10.73
CA CYS A 43 -3.52 12.06 10.85
C CYS A 43 -2.81 10.72 11.08
N PHE A 44 -1.50 10.61 10.79
CA PHE A 44 -0.73 9.39 11.09
C PHE A 44 -0.50 9.16 12.58
N ALA A 45 -0.67 10.18 13.43
CA ALA A 45 -0.64 9.99 14.88
C ALA A 45 -1.69 8.96 15.37
N ALA A 46 -2.78 8.77 14.61
CA ALA A 46 -3.83 7.80 14.92
C ALA A 46 -3.37 6.33 14.95
N VAL A 47 -2.20 5.99 14.38
CA VAL A 47 -1.66 4.62 14.48
C VAL A 47 -1.34 4.22 15.93
N THR A 48 -1.12 5.19 16.81
CA THR A 48 -0.92 4.95 18.25
C THR A 48 -2.17 4.37 18.92
N ALA A 49 -3.37 4.78 18.49
CA ALA A 49 -4.63 4.23 18.97
C ALA A 49 -4.82 2.76 18.53
N ALA A 50 -4.15 2.34 17.46
CA ALA A 50 -4.06 0.94 17.03
C ALA A 50 -2.97 0.14 17.76
N GLY A 51 -2.31 0.72 18.76
CA GLY A 51 -1.23 0.09 19.54
C GLY A 51 0.12 0.07 18.83
N CYS A 52 0.32 0.87 17.78
CA CYS A 52 1.60 0.98 17.09
C CYS A 52 2.49 2.06 17.73
N LEU A 53 3.81 1.92 17.61
CA LEU A 53 4.77 2.97 17.95
C LEU A 53 4.86 3.96 16.78
N HIS A 54 4.70 5.25 17.06
CA HIS A 54 4.71 6.28 16.03
C HIS A 54 6.01 7.08 16.07
N GLN A 55 6.80 6.99 15.00
CA GLN A 55 8.02 7.75 14.80
C GLN A 55 7.83 8.74 13.65
N ARG A 56 7.95 10.02 13.97
CA ARG A 56 7.69 11.11 13.04
C ARG A 56 8.99 11.77 12.61
N THR A 57 9.24 11.80 11.31
CA THR A 57 10.33 12.57 10.70
C THR A 57 9.73 13.72 9.92
N VAL A 58 9.69 14.91 10.52
CA VAL A 58 9.13 16.10 9.86
C VAL A 58 10.04 16.57 8.74
N ILE A 59 9.49 16.61 7.52
CA ILE A 59 10.19 17.10 6.33
C ILE A 59 10.20 18.64 6.35
N ALA A 60 11.08 19.22 7.16
CA ALA A 60 11.26 20.67 7.26
C ALA A 60 12.15 21.23 6.12
N GLY A 61 11.70 21.09 4.87
CA GLY A 61 12.43 21.60 3.69
C GLY A 61 13.60 20.72 3.21
N ARG A 62 13.77 19.54 3.79
CA ARG A 62 14.76 18.53 3.36
C ARG A 62 14.39 17.97 1.99
N LYS A 63 15.37 17.80 1.10
CA LYS A 63 15.13 17.15 -0.20
C LYS A 63 14.96 15.64 0.02
N PRO A 64 14.30 14.91 -0.90
CA PRO A 64 14.14 13.46 -0.78
C PRO A 64 15.46 12.68 -0.61
N ARG A 65 16.57 13.20 -1.14
CA ARG A 65 17.92 12.65 -0.97
C ARG A 65 18.48 12.79 0.45
N ASP A 66 17.94 13.73 1.22
CA ASP A 66 18.36 14.02 2.60
C ASP A 66 17.50 13.24 3.63
N LEU A 67 16.64 12.33 3.13
CA LEU A 67 15.72 11.49 3.90
C LEU A 67 15.82 10.03 3.43
N PRO A 68 16.95 9.35 3.70
CA PRO A 68 17.16 7.97 3.27
C PRO A 68 16.08 7.02 3.80
N GLU A 69 15.43 7.35 4.92
CA GLU A 69 14.36 6.53 5.50
C GLU A 69 13.13 6.43 4.57
N PHE A 70 12.89 7.44 3.72
CA PHE A 70 11.79 7.47 2.78
C PHE A 70 12.18 7.13 1.34
N GLN A 71 13.46 6.89 1.05
CA GLN A 71 13.95 6.56 -0.30
C GLN A 71 13.13 5.42 -0.91
N TRP A 72 12.98 4.32 -0.18
CA TRP A 72 12.26 3.15 -0.66
C TRP A 72 10.76 3.38 -0.81
N VAL A 73 10.15 4.17 0.09
CA VAL A 73 8.74 4.56 -0.05
C VAL A 73 8.53 5.34 -1.34
N ASN A 74 9.40 6.32 -1.61
CA ASN A 74 9.38 7.10 -2.85
C ASN A 74 9.59 6.23 -4.09
N THR A 75 10.52 5.27 -4.04
CA THR A 75 10.74 4.33 -5.15
C THR A 75 9.50 3.46 -5.41
N VAL A 76 8.87 2.92 -4.36
CA VAL A 76 7.64 2.12 -4.50
C VAL A 76 6.50 2.95 -5.07
N LEU A 77 6.32 4.19 -4.60
CA LEU A 77 5.31 5.11 -5.12
C LEU A 77 5.58 5.52 -6.58
N GLY A 78 6.85 5.73 -6.95
CA GLY A 78 7.26 5.97 -8.33
C GLY A 78 6.89 4.80 -9.25
N ASN A 79 7.24 3.58 -8.86
CA ASN A 79 6.89 2.37 -9.60
C ASN A 79 5.38 2.17 -9.72
N LEU A 80 4.63 2.49 -8.67
CA LEU A 80 3.17 2.44 -8.69
C LEU A 80 2.61 3.42 -9.73
N LYS A 81 3.05 4.68 -9.71
CA LYS A 81 2.62 5.70 -10.69
C LYS A 81 2.93 5.26 -12.13
N THR A 82 4.14 4.79 -12.39
CA THR A 82 4.55 4.29 -13.72
C THR A 82 3.70 3.10 -14.16
N SER A 83 3.48 2.12 -13.27
CA SER A 83 2.66 0.95 -13.57
C SER A 83 1.21 1.33 -13.90
N LEU A 84 0.65 2.28 -13.15
CA LEU A 84 -0.71 2.78 -13.38
C LEU A 84 -0.83 3.52 -14.71
N ALA A 85 0.12 4.42 -15.01
CA ALA A 85 0.13 5.19 -16.25
C ALA A 85 0.25 4.29 -17.49
N GLY A 86 1.10 3.25 -17.44
CA GLY A 86 1.30 2.34 -18.56
C GLY A 86 0.19 1.30 -18.75
N SER A 87 -0.50 0.88 -17.68
CA SER A 87 -1.46 -0.24 -17.74
C SER A 87 -2.92 0.20 -17.87
N TYR A 88 -3.25 1.44 -17.50
CA TYR A 88 -4.63 1.91 -17.44
C TYR A 88 -4.74 3.34 -17.99
N PRO A 89 -4.82 3.54 -19.31
CA PRO A 89 -4.86 4.88 -19.90
C PRO A 89 -6.22 5.61 -19.77
N ALA A 90 -7.34 4.89 -19.56
CA ALA A 90 -8.68 5.48 -19.39
C ALA A 90 -9.16 5.33 -17.92
N PHE A 91 -9.15 6.43 -17.17
CA PHE A 91 -9.11 6.40 -15.71
C PHE A 91 -10.48 6.66 -15.06
N ASN A 92 -11.19 5.59 -14.69
CA ASN A 92 -12.08 5.67 -13.53
C ASN A 92 -11.34 5.13 -12.31
N PHE A 93 -10.30 5.86 -11.87
CA PHE A 93 -9.41 5.42 -10.80
C PHE A 93 -10.20 5.08 -9.54
N ARG A 94 -11.14 5.95 -9.16
CA ARG A 94 -11.91 5.79 -7.94
C ARG A 94 -12.73 4.49 -7.97
N LYS A 95 -13.33 4.18 -9.13
CA LYS A 95 -14.13 2.95 -9.35
C LYS A 95 -13.29 1.67 -9.24
N TYR A 96 -12.01 1.70 -9.61
CA TYR A 96 -11.16 0.52 -9.66
C TYR A 96 -9.92 0.57 -8.74
N ALA A 97 -9.83 1.57 -7.84
CA ALA A 97 -8.63 1.85 -7.05
C ALA A 97 -8.20 0.62 -6.23
N ALA A 98 -9.15 -0.02 -5.55
CA ALA A 98 -8.88 -1.21 -4.76
C ALA A 98 -8.25 -2.34 -5.60
N ARG A 99 -8.76 -2.56 -6.83
CA ARG A 99 -8.26 -3.58 -7.74
C ARG A 99 -6.86 -3.23 -8.25
N TYR A 100 -6.64 -1.98 -8.65
CA TYR A 100 -5.35 -1.56 -9.21
C TYR A 100 -4.25 -1.57 -8.15
N LEU A 101 -4.52 -1.03 -6.96
CA LEU A 101 -3.59 -1.04 -5.83
C LEU A 101 -3.32 -2.48 -5.36
N GLY A 102 -4.37 -3.31 -5.24
CA GLY A 102 -4.23 -4.72 -4.88
C GLY A 102 -3.40 -5.53 -5.88
N ALA A 103 -3.62 -5.32 -7.19
CA ALA A 103 -2.84 -5.98 -8.24
C ALA A 103 -1.36 -5.56 -8.22
N PHE A 104 -1.08 -4.29 -7.93
CA PHE A 104 0.30 -3.82 -7.74
C PHE A 104 0.93 -4.47 -6.50
N ALA A 105 0.26 -4.41 -5.35
CA ALA A 105 0.76 -5.01 -4.10
C ALA A 105 0.97 -6.52 -4.23
N TYR A 106 0.07 -7.23 -4.93
CA TYR A 106 0.18 -8.67 -5.19
C TYR A 106 1.49 -9.02 -5.91
N ARG A 107 1.82 -8.28 -6.98
CA ARG A 107 3.06 -8.46 -7.75
C ARG A 107 4.29 -8.02 -6.96
N PHE A 108 4.23 -6.85 -6.32
CA PHE A 108 5.34 -6.32 -5.53
C PHE A 108 5.76 -7.27 -4.39
N ASN A 109 4.79 -7.83 -3.68
CA ASN A 109 5.02 -8.74 -2.55
C ASN A 109 5.56 -10.11 -2.98
N ARG A 110 5.61 -10.40 -4.29
CA ARG A 110 6.06 -11.66 -4.88
C ARG A 110 7.17 -11.47 -5.91
N ARG A 111 7.71 -10.26 -6.04
CA ARG A 111 8.68 -9.90 -7.07
C ARG A 111 9.99 -10.69 -7.03
N PHE A 112 10.27 -11.37 -5.91
CA PHE A 112 11.44 -12.22 -5.75
C PHE A 112 11.27 -13.62 -6.35
N ASP A 113 10.03 -14.07 -6.62
CA ASP A 113 9.76 -15.35 -7.29
C ASP A 113 8.51 -15.27 -8.17
N LEU A 114 8.67 -14.61 -9.31
CA LEU A 114 7.58 -14.31 -10.25
C LEU A 114 6.95 -15.56 -10.88
N ARG A 115 7.69 -16.67 -10.98
CA ARG A 115 7.22 -17.92 -11.59
C ARG A 115 6.05 -18.53 -10.84
N THR A 116 5.93 -18.23 -9.55
CA THR A 116 4.84 -18.72 -8.70
C THR A 116 3.55 -17.91 -8.82
N LEU A 117 3.57 -16.76 -9.51
CA LEU A 117 2.43 -15.86 -9.61
C LEU A 117 1.18 -16.54 -10.20
N PRO A 118 1.25 -17.25 -11.35
CA PRO A 118 0.05 -17.84 -11.97
C PRO A 118 -0.56 -18.94 -11.11
N ALA A 119 0.27 -19.88 -10.62
CA ALA A 119 -0.18 -20.98 -9.79
C ALA A 119 -0.86 -20.49 -8.50
N ARG A 120 -0.30 -19.46 -7.85
CA ARG A 120 -0.89 -18.88 -6.64
C ARG A 120 -2.14 -18.06 -6.93
N LEU A 121 -2.20 -17.40 -8.08
CA LEU A 121 -3.40 -16.70 -8.51
C LEU A 121 -4.54 -17.70 -8.73
N LEU A 122 -4.25 -18.83 -9.37
CA LEU A 122 -5.22 -19.92 -9.56
C LEU A 122 -5.75 -20.43 -8.22
N VAL A 123 -4.86 -20.71 -7.26
CA VAL A 123 -5.26 -21.13 -5.91
C VAL A 123 -6.10 -20.06 -5.21
N ALA A 124 -5.74 -18.78 -5.34
CA ALA A 124 -6.49 -17.68 -4.74
C ALA A 124 -7.90 -17.55 -5.36
N VAL A 125 -8.02 -17.66 -6.68
CA VAL A 125 -9.30 -17.63 -7.40
C VAL A 125 -10.16 -18.83 -7.00
N ALA A 126 -9.58 -20.03 -6.92
CA ALA A 126 -10.30 -21.25 -6.53
C ALA A 126 -10.82 -21.22 -5.07
N ARG A 127 -10.18 -20.43 -4.20
CA ARG A 127 -10.59 -20.25 -2.79
C ARG A 127 -11.45 -19.02 -2.54
N CYS A 128 -11.60 -18.14 -3.54
CA CYS A 128 -12.38 -16.93 -3.41
C CYS A 128 -13.86 -17.23 -3.67
N PRO A 129 -14.78 -16.75 -2.81
CA PRO A 129 -16.21 -16.83 -3.10
C PRO A 129 -16.54 -16.16 -4.44
N PRO A 130 -17.56 -16.63 -5.16
CA PRO A 130 -17.98 -16.00 -6.41
C PRO A 130 -18.41 -14.56 -6.14
N HIS A 131 -17.83 -13.62 -6.90
CA HIS A 131 -18.21 -12.21 -6.85
C HIS A 131 -19.17 -11.85 -7.99
N PRO A 132 -20.30 -11.18 -7.70
CA PRO A 132 -21.22 -10.74 -8.74
C PRO A 132 -20.54 -9.82 -9.76
N LEU A 133 -20.86 -9.96 -11.05
CA LEU A 133 -20.27 -9.17 -12.13
C LEU A 133 -20.44 -7.65 -11.92
N ARG A 134 -21.55 -7.23 -11.30
CA ARG A 134 -21.79 -5.82 -10.93
C ARG A 134 -20.71 -5.27 -9.99
N VAL A 135 -20.25 -6.09 -9.04
CA VAL A 135 -19.20 -5.70 -8.07
C VAL A 135 -17.85 -5.62 -8.77
N ILE A 136 -17.56 -6.56 -9.67
CA ILE A 136 -16.31 -6.60 -10.45
C ILE A 136 -16.21 -5.39 -11.39
N ARG A 137 -17.33 -4.97 -11.97
CA ARG A 137 -17.43 -3.78 -12.81
C ARG A 137 -17.51 -2.47 -12.01
N GLY A 138 -17.28 -2.50 -10.69
CA GLY A 138 -17.28 -1.32 -9.82
C GLY A 138 -18.62 -0.61 -9.80
N GLY A 139 -19.68 -1.37 -9.48
CA GLY A 139 -21.07 -0.92 -9.42
C GLY A 139 -21.28 0.44 -8.78
#